data_AF-A0A1R4KCU7-F1
#
_entry.id   AF-A0A1R4KCU7-F1
#
_cell.length_a   1.000
_cell.length_b   1.000
_cell.length_c   1.000
_cell.angle_alpha   90.00
_cell.angle_beta   90.00
_cell.angle_gamma   90.00
#
_symmetry.space_group_name_H-M   'P 1'
#
loop_
_entity.id
_entity.type
_entity.pdbx_description
1 polymer ?
#
loop_
_entity_poly.entity_id
_entity_poly.type
_entity_poly.pdbx_seq_one_letter_code
_entity_poly.pdbx_strand_id
1 'polypeptide(L)' 'MSMLFFVAIVLFLGGMYLFSLAFTVASFQALIFCLGLLLIVLSIAIPLRVANRR' A
#
# COMPACT_ATOMS: atom_id res chain seq x y z
N MET A 1 -14.50 13.49 -5.50
CA MET A 1 -13.35 12.58 -5.22
C MET A 1 -13.09 11.74 -6.45
N SER A 2 -11.85 11.67 -6.94
CA SER A 2 -11.51 10.91 -8.16
C SER A 2 -11.35 9.40 -7.86
N MET A 3 -11.61 8.53 -8.84
CA MET A 3 -11.42 7.08 -8.72
C MET A 3 -10.03 6.70 -8.20
N LEU A 4 -8.99 7.42 -8.64
CA LEU A 4 -7.59 7.23 -8.22
C LEU A 4 -7.37 7.49 -6.72
N PHE A 5 -8.11 8.44 -6.14
CA PHE A 5 -8.04 8.72 -4.71
C PHE A 5 -8.54 7.53 -3.89
N PHE A 6 -9.66 6.91 -4.30
CA PHE A 6 -10.17 5.71 -3.63
C PHE A 6 -9.19 4.54 -3.73
N VAL A 7 -8.59 4.33 -4.90
CA VAL A 7 -7.56 3.30 -5.09
C VAL A 7 -6.36 3.55 -4.18
N ALA A 8 -5.87 4.79 -4.09
CA ALA A 8 -4.77 5.16 -3.21
C ALA A 8 -5.10 4.93 -1.73
N ILE A 9 -6.29 5.32 -1.28
CA ILE A 9 -6.74 5.09 0.10
C ILE A 9 -6.81 3.60 0.44
N VAL A 10 -7.37 2.77 -0.45
CA VAL A 10 -7.48 1.32 -0.22
C VAL A 10 -6.10 0.66 -0.17
N LEU A 11 -5.19 1.03 -1.08
CA LEU A 11 -3.80 0.55 -1.06
C LEU A 11 -3.06 0.95 0.21
N PHE A 12 -3.26 2.19 0.67
CA PHE A 12 -2.64 2.69 1.90
C PHE A 12 -3.15 1.94 3.13
N LEU A 13 -4.48 1.84 3.30
CA LEU A 13 -5.09 1.13 4.42
C LEU A 13 -4.76 -0.37 4.39
N GLY A 14 -4.77 -1.00 3.22
CA GLY A 14 -4.35 -2.39 3.05
C GLY A 14 -2.87 -2.59 3.40
N GLY A 15 -1.99 -1.69 2.96
CA GLY A 15 -0.57 -1.73 3.31
C GLY A 15 -0.32 -1.56 4.80
N MET A 16 -1.01 -0.61 5.46
CA MET A 16 -0.95 -0.42 6.91
C MET A 16 -1.42 -1.66 7.68
N TYR A 17 -2.50 -2.29 7.22
CA TYR A 17 -2.99 -3.55 7.81
C TYR A 17 -1.95 -4.67 7.68
N LEU A 18 -1.42 -4.93 6.49
CA LEU A 18 -0.37 -5.95 6.29
C LEU A 18 0.88 -5.64 7.11
N PHE A 19 1.29 -4.38 7.18
CA PHE A 19 2.44 -3.95 7.98
C PHE A 19 2.24 -4.27 9.47
N SER A 20 1.05 -4.00 10.01
CA SER A 20 0.71 -4.37 11.39
C SER A 20 0.63 -5.88 11.59
N LEU A 21 0.09 -6.61 10.61
CA LEU A 21 -0.07 -8.07 10.64
C LEU A 21 1.28 -8.79 10.58
N ALA A 22 2.31 -8.18 9.98
CA ALA A 22 3.66 -8.71 10.01
C ALA A 22 4.23 -8.85 11.44
N PHE A 23 3.75 -8.06 12.40
CA PHE A 23 4.18 -8.16 13.81
C PHE A 23 3.40 -9.19 14.62
N THR A 24 2.30 -9.72 14.09
CA THR A 24 1.46 -10.73 14.77
C THR A 24 1.63 -12.12 14.19
N VAL A 25 2.11 -12.25 12.94
CA VAL A 25 2.33 -13.54 12.28
C VAL A 25 3.80 -13.94 12.36
N ALA A 26 4.10 -14.97 13.14
CA ALA A 26 5.47 -15.49 13.34
C ALA A 26 6.05 -16.18 12.09
N SER A 27 5.20 -16.68 11.20
CA SER A 27 5.62 -17.29 9.92
C SER A 27 5.53 -16.27 8.78
N PHE A 28 6.51 -16.26 7.88
CA PHE A 28 6.54 -15.35 6.72
C PHE A 28 6.53 -13.84 7.03
N GLN A 29 6.90 -13.43 8.26
CA GLN A 29 6.95 -12.04 8.71
C GLN A 29 7.63 -11.11 7.69
N ALA A 30 8.81 -11.49 7.19
CA ALA A 30 9.55 -10.68 6.22
C ALA A 30 8.77 -10.45 4.91
N LEU A 31 8.08 -11.47 4.41
CA LEU A 31 7.29 -11.37 3.19
C LEU A 31 6.08 -10.44 3.38
N ILE A 32 5.35 -10.60 4.50
CA ILE A 32 4.18 -9.79 4.82
C ILE A 32 4.58 -8.33 5.03
N PHE A 33 5.69 -8.09 5.72
CA PHE A 33 6.26 -6.76 5.93
C PHE A 33 6.61 -6.08 4.60
N CYS A 34 7.33 -6.79 3.72
CA CYS A 34 7.67 -6.29 2.39
C CYS A 34 6.42 -5.97 1.56
N LEU A 35 5.40 -6.81 1.58
CA LEU A 35 4.13 -6.55 0.88
C LEU A 35 3.39 -5.33 1.43
N GLY A 36 3.34 -5.17 2.76
CA GLY A 36 2.75 -3.99 3.41
C GLY A 36 3.44 -2.70 2.97
N LEU A 37 4.78 -2.67 2.98
CA LEU A 37 5.56 -1.54 2.47
C LEU A 37 5.30 -1.27 0.98
N LEU A 38 5.25 -2.31 0.16
CA LEU A 38 5.03 -2.19 -1.28
C LEU A 38 3.66 -1.56 -1.57
N LEU A 39 2.62 -1.95 -0.85
CA LEU A 39 1.29 -1.37 -0.96
C LEU A 39 1.25 0.12 -0.56
N ILE A 40 1.95 0.49 0.52
CA ILE A 40 2.09 1.90 0.93
C ILE A 40 2.85 2.72 -0.12
N VAL A 41 3.92 2.17 -0.71
CA VAL A 41 4.65 2.85 -1.80
C VAL A 41 3.73 3.02 -3.03
N LEU A 42 2.96 1.99 -3.39
CA LEU A 42 2.05 2.04 -4.53
C LEU A 42 0.90 3.04 -4.34
N SER A 43 0.41 3.23 -3.11
CA SER A 43 -0.64 4.22 -2.85
C SER A 43 -0.22 5.64 -3.20
N ILE A 44 1.08 5.93 -3.17
CA ILE A 44 1.67 7.23 -3.55
C ILE A 44 2.13 7.23 -5.01
N ALA A 45 2.82 6.17 -5.44
CA ALA A 45 3.40 6.09 -6.78
C ALA A 45 2.36 6.11 -7.91
N ILE A 46 1.20 5.45 -7.72
CA ILE A 46 0.13 5.39 -8.73
C ILE A 46 -0.44 6.78 -9.03
N PRO A 47 -0.97 7.55 -8.06
CA PRO A 47 -1.52 8.87 -8.35
C PRO A 47 -0.46 9.84 -8.88
N LEU A 48 0.80 9.78 -8.39
CA LEU A 48 1.91 10.59 -8.93
C LEU A 48 2.17 10.30 -10.40
N ARG A 49 2.29 9.02 -10.77
CA ARG A 49 2.55 8.62 -12.16
C ARG A 49 1.41 9.00 -13.10
N VAL A 50 0.17 8.94 -12.62
CA VAL A 50 -1.00 9.33 -13.41
C VAL A 50 -1.13 10.85 -13.52
N ALA A 51 -0.85 11.59 -12.44
CA ALA A 51 -0.84 13.04 -12.45
C ALA A 51 0.24 13.60 -13.38
N ASN A 52 1.43 13.00 -13.40
CA ASN A 52 2.55 13.40 -14.25
C ASN A 52 2.37 13.04 -15.74
N ARG A 53 1.25 12.40 -16.12
CA ARG A 53 0.89 12.09 -17.52
C ARG A 53 -0.16 13.03 -18.10
N ARG A 54 -0.56 14.05 -17.35
CA ARG A 54 -1.48 15.11 -17.79
C ARG A 54 -0.71 16.40 -17.99
#